data_AF-A0A662Z045-F1
#
_entry.id   AF-A0A662Z045-F1
#
_cell.length_a   1.000
_cell.length_b   1.000
_cell.length_c   1.000
_cell.angle_alpha   90.00
_cell.angle_beta   90.00
_cell.angle_gamma   90.00
#
_symmetry.space_group_name_H-M   'P 1'
#
loop_
_entity.id
_entity.type
_entity.pdbx_description
1 polymer ?
#
loop_
_entity_poly.entity_id
_entity_poly.type
_entity_poly.pdbx_seq_one_letter_code
_entity_poly.pdbx_strand_id
1 'polypeptide(L)'
;MAELNQKPLTDVQLKQRKLERKIEMRHHVTSFSLMIFLTFAAFAMVALELDPLIITAAVIVMALVQVILQFYYFMHMKDKGHGFIRLFMLVGMYFAIAFVLCYVLIVWIGLPIGSV
;
A
#
# COMPACT_ATOMS: atom_id res chain seq x y z
N MET A 1 -5.03 -36.16 16.53
CA MET A 1 -3.88 -36.64 17.31
C MET A 1 -2.57 -35.98 16.85
N ALA A 2 -2.54 -34.65 16.66
CA ALA A 2 -1.28 -33.93 16.58
C ALA A 2 -1.10 -33.28 17.94
N GLU A 3 -0.44 -33.99 18.85
CA GLU A 3 0.14 -33.36 20.03
C GLU A 3 1.14 -32.34 19.50
N LEU A 4 0.71 -31.09 19.42
CA LEU A 4 1.61 -29.95 19.34
C LEU A 4 2.46 -30.04 20.61
N ASN A 5 3.61 -30.70 20.49
CA ASN A 5 4.72 -30.62 21.41
C ASN A 5 5.18 -29.16 21.43
N GLN A 6 4.41 -28.32 22.12
CA GLN A 6 4.79 -26.99 22.55
C GLN A 6 5.83 -27.18 23.64
N LYS A 7 7.05 -27.53 23.22
CA LYS A 7 8.22 -27.42 24.06
C LYS A 7 8.26 -25.97 24.56
N PRO A 8 8.23 -25.71 25.88
CA PRO A 8 8.23 -24.36 26.39
C PRO A 8 9.46 -23.64 25.82
N LEU A 9 9.22 -22.52 25.14
CA LEU A 9 10.28 -21.74 24.52
C LEU A 9 11.28 -21.36 25.61
N THR A 10 12.55 -21.68 25.39
CA THR A 10 13.61 -21.31 26.34
C THR A 10 13.66 -19.79 26.48
N ASP A 11 14.00 -19.25 27.66
CA ASP A 11 14.01 -17.79 27.92
C ASP A 11 14.80 -16.99 26.87
N VAL A 12 15.82 -17.62 26.29
CA VAL A 12 16.63 -17.08 25.20
C VAL A 12 15.80 -16.89 23.92
N GLN A 13 14.98 -17.88 23.53
CA GLN A 13 14.11 -17.81 22.36
C GLN A 13 13.01 -16.76 22.53
N LEU A 14 12.50 -16.57 23.76
CA LEU A 14 11.52 -15.54 24.06
C LEU A 14 12.13 -14.14 23.93
N LYS A 15 13.37 -13.94 24.39
CA LYS A 15 14.11 -12.69 24.20
C LYS A 15 14.36 -12.39 22.72
N GLN A 16 14.73 -13.39 21.93
CA GLN A 16 14.95 -13.25 20.48
C GLN A 16 13.68 -12.79 19.74
N ARG A 17 12.54 -13.47 19.94
CA ARG A 17 11.27 -13.04 19.32
C ARG A 17 10.79 -11.66 19.76
N LYS A 18 11.14 -11.22 20.98
CA LYS A 18 10.82 -9.86 21.44
C LYS A 18 11.67 -8.81 20.71
N LEU A 19 12.92 -9.13 20.39
CA LEU A 19 13.81 -8.24 19.61
C LEU A 19 13.36 -8.16 18.15
N GLU A 20 13.04 -9.30 17.53
CA GLU A 20 12.54 -9.37 16.15
C GLU A 20 11.27 -8.52 15.98
N ARG A 21 10.28 -8.69 16.87
CA ARG A 21 9.05 -7.87 16.87
C ARG A 21 9.31 -6.38 17.03
N LYS A 22 10.29 -5.99 17.84
CA LYS A 22 10.66 -4.57 17.99
C LYS A 22 11.25 -4.01 16.70
N ILE A 23 12.09 -4.78 16.00
CA ILE A 23 12.69 -4.36 14.73
C ILE A 23 11.61 -4.22 13.66
N GLU A 24 10.70 -5.19 13.59
CA GLU A 24 9.56 -5.19 12.66
C GLU A 24 8.61 -4.01 12.92
N MET A 25 8.26 -3.74 14.19
CA MET A 25 7.50 -2.54 14.57
C MET A 25 8.18 -1.24 14.13
N ARG A 26 9.51 -1.12 14.25
CA ARG A 26 10.23 0.09 13.82
C ARG A 26 10.13 0.31 12.32
N HIS A 27 10.16 -0.75 11.52
CA HIS A 27 9.95 -0.65 10.07
C HIS A 27 8.54 -0.17 9.73
N HIS A 28 7.51 -0.69 10.41
CA HIS A 28 6.13 -0.21 10.22
C HIS A 28 5.97 1.26 10.60
N VAL A 29 6.50 1.67 11.76
CA VAL A 29 6.41 3.06 12.23
C VAL A 29 7.16 4.01 11.29
N THR A 30 8.36 3.63 10.82
CA THR A 30 9.15 4.47 9.88
C THR A 30 8.41 4.69 8.57
N SER A 31 7.79 3.62 8.04
CA SER A 31 7.03 3.67 6.78
C SER A 31 5.78 4.54 6.94
N PHE A 32 5.06 4.38 8.04
CA PHE A 32 3.87 5.18 8.35
C PHE A 32 4.21 6.67 8.50
N SER A 33 5.31 6.99 9.18
CA SER A 33 5.78 8.37 9.31
C SER A 33 6.14 9.00 7.96
N LEU A 34 6.77 8.25 7.06
CA LEU A 34 7.08 8.73 5.70
C LEU A 34 5.81 9.09 4.92
N MET A 35 4.78 8.24 4.99
CA MET A 35 3.51 8.45 4.29
C MET A 35 2.83 9.73 4.73
N ILE A 36 2.70 9.92 6.04
CA ILE A 36 2.12 11.11 6.65
C ILE A 36 2.90 12.36 6.25
N PHE A 37 4.24 12.28 6.22
CA PHE A 37 5.07 13.41 5.81
C PHE A 37 4.79 13.83 4.36
N LEU A 38 4.73 12.88 3.42
CA LEU A 38 4.43 13.19 2.02
C LEU A 38 2.99 13.67 1.81
N THR A 39 2.01 13.19 2.59
CA THR A 39 0.62 13.69 2.48
C THR A 39 0.49 15.12 3.00
N PHE A 40 1.16 15.45 4.11
CA PHE A 40 1.23 16.83 4.58
C PHE A 40 1.90 17.75 3.56
N ALA A 41 2.95 17.30 2.88
CA ALA A 41 3.57 18.06 1.80
C ALA A 41 2.59 18.32 0.63
N ALA A 42 1.75 17.34 0.28
CA ALA A 42 0.71 17.53 -0.74
C ALA A 42 -0.35 18.54 -0.31
N PHE A 43 -0.82 18.50 0.94
CA PHE A 43 -1.78 19.48 1.45
C PHE A 43 -1.19 20.89 1.55
N ALA A 44 0.08 21.01 1.97
CA ALA A 44 0.78 22.28 1.99
C ALA A 44 0.88 22.90 0.58
N MET A 45 1.11 22.08 -0.44
CA MET A 45 1.14 22.52 -1.84
C MET A 45 -0.23 23.04 -2.31
N VAL A 46 -1.32 22.39 -1.89
CA VAL A 46 -2.70 22.85 -2.20
C VAL A 46 -3.02 24.18 -1.50
N ALA A 47 -2.49 24.39 -0.30
CA ALA A 47 -2.74 25.60 0.49
C ALA A 47 -2.10 26.88 -0.10
N LEU A 48 -1.23 26.76 -1.11
CA LEU A 48 -0.57 27.91 -1.76
C LEU A 48 -1.45 28.64 -2.80
N GLU A 49 -2.72 28.23 -2.99
CA GLU A 49 -3.71 28.86 -3.90
C GLU A 49 -3.17 29.22 -5.30
N LEU A 50 -2.26 28.39 -5.83
CA LEU A 50 -1.80 28.44 -7.21
C LEU A 50 -2.94 28.04 -8.18
N ASP A 51 -2.66 28.12 -9.48
CA ASP A 51 -3.61 27.72 -10.52
C ASP A 51 -4.18 26.31 -10.24
N PRO A 52 -5.52 26.16 -10.16
CA PRO A 52 -6.17 24.89 -9.82
C PRO A 52 -5.76 23.73 -10.72
N LEU A 53 -5.43 24.01 -11.98
CA LEU A 53 -5.04 23.00 -12.96
C LEU A 53 -3.64 22.45 -12.67
N ILE A 54 -2.71 23.32 -12.26
CA ILE A 54 -1.35 22.96 -11.86
C ILE A 54 -1.36 22.19 -10.53
N ILE A 55 -2.13 22.67 -9.55
CA ILE A 55 -2.27 21.99 -8.25
C ILE A 55 -2.85 20.59 -8.46
N THR A 56 -3.93 20.46 -9.22
CA THR A 56 -4.59 19.16 -9.45
C THR A 56 -3.64 18.17 -10.11
N ALA A 57 -2.91 18.59 -11.15
CA ALA A 57 -1.92 17.73 -11.80
C ALA A 57 -0.80 17.30 -10.83
N ALA A 58 -0.25 18.23 -10.04
CA ALA A 58 0.81 17.94 -9.08
C ALA A 58 0.35 16.98 -7.97
N VAL A 59 -0.87 17.17 -7.45
CA VAL A 59 -1.45 16.30 -6.41
C VAL A 59 -1.72 14.89 -6.94
N ILE A 60 -2.17 14.74 -8.19
CA ILE A 60 -2.37 13.41 -8.81
C ILE A 60 -1.04 12.66 -8.93
N VAL A 61 0.04 13.34 -9.34
CA VAL A 61 1.38 12.74 -9.40
C VAL A 61 1.85 12.33 -8.00
N MET A 62 1.67 13.19 -7.00
CA MET A 62 1.98 12.89 -5.60
C MET A 62 1.15 11.70 -5.07
N ALA A 63 -0.12 11.60 -5.46
CA ALA A 63 -1.00 10.50 -5.09
C ALA A 63 -0.56 9.16 -5.73
N LEU A 64 -0.09 9.18 -6.97
CA LEU A 64 0.49 7.99 -7.61
C LEU A 64 1.76 7.52 -6.90
N VAL A 65 2.66 8.45 -6.56
CA VAL A 65 3.87 8.16 -5.76
C VAL A 65 3.48 7.57 -4.41
N GLN A 66 2.44 8.11 -3.76
CA GLN A 66 1.89 7.54 -2.53
C GLN A 66 1.45 6.10 -2.73
N VAL A 67 0.61 5.77 -3.72
CA VAL A 67 0.16 4.39 -3.95
C VAL A 67 1.33 3.41 -4.14
N ILE A 68 2.39 3.84 -4.85
CA ILE A 68 3.60 3.03 -5.06
C ILE A 68 4.36 2.82 -3.74
N LEU A 69 4.59 3.89 -2.96
CA LEU A 69 5.29 3.81 -1.68
C LEU A 69 4.48 3.00 -0.66
N GLN A 70 3.15 3.12 -0.68
CA GLN A 70 2.23 2.32 0.11
C GLN A 70 2.43 0.85 -0.21
N PHE A 71 2.42 0.47 -1.49
CA PHE A 71 2.70 -0.91 -1.90
C PHE A 71 4.12 -1.37 -1.53
N TYR A 72 5.15 -0.55 -1.76
CA TYR A 72 6.55 -0.93 -1.53
C TYR A 72 6.88 -1.18 -0.06
N TYR A 73 6.35 -0.35 0.86
CA TYR A 73 6.67 -0.44 2.28
C TYR A 73 5.70 -1.33 3.08
N PHE A 74 4.39 -1.36 2.76
CA PHE A 74 3.49 -2.34 3.37
C PHE A 74 3.87 -3.76 2.97
N MET A 75 4.38 -3.92 1.76
CA MET A 75 4.79 -5.20 1.23
C MET A 75 6.29 -5.37 1.46
N HIS A 76 6.67 -5.69 2.71
CA HIS A 76 8.03 -5.95 3.18
C HIS A 76 8.75 -7.04 2.34
N MET A 77 9.16 -6.70 1.12
CA MET A 77 9.87 -7.56 0.16
C MET A 77 11.29 -7.94 0.61
N LYS A 78 11.64 -7.69 1.86
CA LYS A 78 12.95 -8.03 2.42
C LYS A 78 13.09 -9.52 2.72
N ASP A 79 11.99 -10.27 2.88
CA ASP A 79 12.06 -11.72 3.09
C ASP A 79 11.92 -12.51 1.78
N LYS A 80 13.04 -13.14 1.42
CA LYS A 80 13.25 -14.00 0.26
C LYS A 80 12.46 -15.30 0.46
N GLY A 81 11.32 -15.47 -0.22
CA GLY A 81 10.67 -16.79 -0.26
C GLY A 81 9.27 -16.87 -0.87
N HIS A 82 8.47 -15.80 -0.85
CA HIS A 82 7.04 -15.93 -1.19
C HIS A 82 6.68 -15.27 -2.53
N GLY A 83 7.05 -15.93 -3.64
CA GLY A 83 6.57 -15.57 -4.97
C GLY A 83 5.04 -15.55 -5.09
N PHE A 84 4.35 -16.36 -4.27
CA PHE A 84 2.89 -16.38 -4.17
C PHE A 84 2.28 -15.07 -3.67
N ILE A 85 2.91 -14.42 -2.68
CA ILE A 85 2.44 -13.12 -2.14
C ILE A 85 2.61 -12.02 -3.19
N ARG A 86 3.69 -12.06 -3.97
CA ARG A 86 3.92 -11.15 -5.12
C ARG A 86 2.86 -11.32 -6.19
N LEU A 87 2.56 -12.57 -6.54
CA LEU A 87 1.55 -12.89 -7.54
C LEU A 87 0.15 -12.43 -7.08
N PHE A 88 -0.23 -12.73 -5.84
CA PHE A 88 -1.53 -12.34 -5.30
C PHE A 88 -1.72 -10.82 -5.29
N MET A 89 -0.67 -10.06 -4.98
CA MET A 89 -0.71 -8.60 -4.99
C MET A 89 -0.72 -8.00 -6.39
N LEU A 90 0.00 -8.59 -7.35
CA LEU A 90 -0.06 -8.16 -8.75
C LEU A 90 -1.44 -8.43 -9.36
N VAL A 91 -2.03 -9.59 -9.05
CA VAL A 91 -3.41 -9.94 -9.43
C VAL A 91 -4.42 -9.02 -8.73
N GLY A 92 -4.25 -8.75 -7.43
CA GLY A 92 -5.09 -7.81 -6.69
C GLY A 92 -5.05 -6.39 -7.27
N MET A 93 -3.86 -5.91 -7.66
CA MET A 93 -3.71 -4.63 -8.33
C MET A 93 -4.38 -4.62 -9.71
N TYR A 94 -4.23 -5.70 -10.48
CA TYR A 94 -4.92 -5.86 -11.76
C TYR A 94 -6.44 -5.77 -11.60
N PHE A 95 -7.01 -6.47 -10.62
CA PHE A 95 -8.45 -6.41 -10.34
C PHE A 95 -8.89 -5.04 -9.82
N ALA A 96 -8.11 -4.39 -8.95
CA ALA A 96 -8.43 -3.05 -8.46
C ALA A 96 -8.51 -2.03 -9.61
N ILE A 97 -7.53 -2.04 -10.52
CA ILE A 97 -7.53 -1.17 -11.70
C ILE A 97 -8.70 -1.55 -12.63
N ALA A 98 -8.91 -2.84 -12.87
CA ALA A 98 -10.01 -3.32 -13.71
C ALA A 98 -11.39 -2.90 -13.15
N PHE A 99 -11.61 -2.98 -11.85
CA PHE A 99 -12.86 -2.55 -11.22
C PHE A 99 -13.06 -1.03 -11.26
N VAL A 100 -12.01 -0.24 -11.00
CA VAL A 100 -12.11 1.22 -11.11
C VAL A 100 -12.39 1.64 -12.55
N LEU A 101 -11.70 1.05 -13.53
CA LEU A 101 -11.96 1.29 -14.94
C LEU A 101 -13.37 0.85 -15.34
N CYS A 102 -13.80 -0.34 -14.93
CA CYS A 102 -15.15 -0.83 -15.22
C CYS A 102 -16.23 0.05 -14.58
N TYR A 103 -16.02 0.51 -13.34
CA TYR A 103 -16.93 1.43 -12.66
C TYR A 103 -17.00 2.79 -13.37
N VAL A 104 -15.85 3.40 -13.70
CA VAL A 104 -15.81 4.66 -14.46
C VAL A 104 -16.46 4.45 -15.83
N LEU A 105 -16.21 3.34 -16.53
CA LEU A 105 -16.86 3.04 -17.80
C LEU A 105 -18.37 2.86 -17.65
N ILE A 106 -18.87 2.12 -16.66
CA ILE A 106 -20.31 1.90 -16.48
C ILE A 106 -21.04 3.18 -16.02
N VAL A 107 -20.45 3.95 -15.10
CA VAL A 107 -21.10 5.12 -14.49
C VAL A 107 -20.93 6.38 -15.34
N TRP A 108 -19.76 6.57 -15.96
CA TRP A 108 -19.45 7.75 -16.78
C TRP A 108 -19.73 7.51 -18.27
N ILE A 109 -19.41 6.32 -18.77
CA ILE A 109 -19.64 5.84 -20.15
C ILE A 109 -20.90 4.95 -20.19
N GLY A 110 -21.99 5.41 -19.57
CA GLY A 110 -23.34 4.92 -19.88
C GLY A 110 -23.75 5.29 -21.33
N LEU A 111 -22.90 5.02 -22.32
CA LEU A 111 -23.22 5.18 -23.72
C LEU A 111 -24.33 4.17 -24.04
N PRO A 112 -25.51 4.61 -24.53
CA PRO A 112 -26.44 3.70 -25.16
C PRO A 112 -25.68 3.04 -26.32
N ILE A 113 -25.43 1.75 -26.20
CA ILE A 113 -24.87 0.93 -27.27
C ILE A 113 -25.99 0.78 -28.32
N GLY A 114 -26.24 1.84 -29.10
CA GLY A 114 -27.43 1.95 -29.94
C GLY A 114 -27.58 3.24 -30.76
N SER A 115 -26.50 3.96 -31.07
CA SER A 115 -26.54 4.96 -32.15
C SER A 115 -25.26 4.89 -33.00
N VAL A 116 -25.16 3.79 -33.75
CA VAL A 116 -24.63 3.84 -35.12
C VAL A 116 -25.76 4.30 -36.03
#